data_AF-A0A960XEU8-F1
#
_entry.id   AF-A0A960XEU8-F1
#
_cell.length_a   1.000
_cell.length_b   1.000
_cell.length_c   1.000
_cell.angle_alpha   90.00
_cell.angle_beta   90.00
_cell.angle_gamma   90.00
#
_symmetry.space_group_name_H-M   'P 1'
#
loop_
_entity.id
_entity.type
_entity.pdbx_description
1 polymer ?
#
loop_
_entity_poly.entity_id
_entity_poly.type
_entity_poly.pdbx_seq_one_letter_code
_entity_poly.pdbx_strand_id
1 'polypeptide(L)' 'MIWSSYGDQLFAIVIASTSGTVQGLWTQQKDLLLPNNGGHGMIFRSFAGKLILTLHQPNSRELQRAQFYTLEDTGYTLIL' A
#
# COMPACT_ATOMS: atom_id res chain seq x y z
N MET A 1 4.54 -5.10 5.08
CA MET A 1 3.91 -5.74 3.90
C MET A 1 2.71 -4.90 3.49
N ILE A 2 2.47 -4.75 2.19
CA ILE A 2 1.21 -4.18 1.70
C ILE A 2 0.42 -5.26 0.96
N TRP A 3 -0.90 -5.20 1.04
CA TRP A 3 -1.79 -6.07 0.29
C TRP A 3 -3.11 -5.34 0.01
N SER A 4 -3.92 -5.87 -0.89
CA SER A 4 -5.23 -5.30 -1.22
C SER A 4 -6.31 -6.34 -1.04
N SER A 5 -7.48 -5.88 -0.61
CA SER A 5 -8.68 -6.71 -0.48
C SER A 5 -9.91 -5.91 -0.89
N TYR A 6 -11.03 -6.62 -0.97
CA TYR A 6 -12.35 -6.03 -1.12
C TYR A 6 -12.96 -5.83 0.27
N GLY A 7 -13.37 -4.61 0.59
CA GLY A 7 -14.28 -4.27 1.69
C GLY A 7 -15.39 -3.35 1.18
N ASP A 8 -15.91 -2.45 2.03
CA ASP A 8 -16.87 -1.42 1.59
C ASP A 8 -16.28 -0.48 0.52
N GLN A 9 -14.95 -0.40 0.44
CA GLN A 9 -14.18 0.22 -0.63
C GLN A 9 -13.05 -0.74 -1.05
N LEU A 10 -12.48 -0.52 -2.24
CA LEU A 10 -11.30 -1.22 -2.70
C LEU A 10 -10.05 -0.47 -2.24
N PHE A 11 -9.23 -1.09 -1.41
CA PHE A 11 -8.14 -0.39 -0.72
C PHE A 11 -6.85 -1.19 -0.60
N ALA A 12 -5.75 -0.46 -0.39
CA ALA A 12 -4.46 -1.01 0.03
C ALA A 12 -4.33 -0.95 1.56
N ILE A 13 -4.00 -2.07 2.19
CA ILE A 13 -3.74 -2.20 3.62
C ILE A 13 -2.25 -2.40 3.86
N VAL A 14 -1.72 -1.77 4.91
CA VAL A 14 -0.39 -2.09 5.47
C VAL A 14 -0.54 -3.12 6.59
N ILE A 15 0.29 -4.15 6.52
CA ILE A 15 0.49 -5.10 7.62
C ILE A 15 1.94 -5.01 8.07
N ALA A 16 2.17 -4.85 9.37
CA ALA A 16 3.50 -4.92 9.97
C ALA A 16 3.76 -6.32 10.55
N SER A 17 4.99 -6.83 10.41
CA SER A 17 5.41 -8.04 11.14
C SER A 17 5.91 -7.60 12.50
N THR A 18 5.31 -8.10 13.58
CA THR A 18 5.73 -7.79 14.95
C THR A 18 6.92 -8.63 15.40
N SER A 19 7.23 -9.72 14.69
CA SER A 19 8.38 -10.58 14.98
C SER A 19 9.66 -10.17 14.24
N GLY A 20 9.57 -9.29 13.25
CA GLY A 20 10.66 -8.94 12.35
C GLY A 20 10.99 -10.00 11.29
N THR A 21 10.21 -11.09 11.20
CA THR A 21 10.38 -12.12 10.17
C THR A 21 9.27 -12.05 9.12
N VAL A 22 9.56 -12.54 7.90
CA VAL A 22 8.58 -12.62 6.81
C VAL A 22 7.45 -13.63 7.09
N GLN A 23 7.64 -14.54 8.03
CA GLN A 23 6.62 -15.51 8.42
C GLN A 23 5.57 -14.90 9.36
N GLY A 24 5.82 -13.71 9.92
CA GLY A 24 4.97 -13.06 10.92
C GLY A 24 5.35 -13.47 12.35
N LEU A 25 4.59 -13.14 13.38
CA LEU A 25 3.20 -12.67 13.41
C LEU A 25 2.96 -11.34 12.71
N TRP A 26 1.82 -11.24 12.03
CA TRP A 26 1.41 -10.09 11.23
C TRP A 26 0.27 -9.33 11.93
N THR A 27 0.44 -8.03 12.14
CA THR A 27 -0.58 -7.14 12.70
C THR A 27 -1.10 -6.20 11.61
N GLN A 28 -2.40 -6.27 11.35
CA GLN A 28 -3.11 -5.38 10.41
C GLN A 28 -3.20 -3.98 11.01
N GLN A 29 -2.88 -2.95 10.23
CA GLN A 29 -3.15 -1.57 10.63
C GLN A 29 -4.66 -1.30 10.55
N LYS A 30 -5.16 -0.48 11.49
CA LYS A 30 -6.57 -0.09 11.52
C LYS A 30 -6.92 0.83 10.34
N ASP A 31 -6.02 1.76 10.04
CA ASP A 31 -6.21 2.74 8.98
C ASP A 31 -5.67 2.22 7.66
N LEU A 32 -6.39 2.53 6.59
CA LEU A 32 -6.04 2.16 5.23
C LEU A 32 -4.93 3.06 4.71
N LEU A 33 -4.00 2.52 3.93
CA LEU A 33 -2.98 3.34 3.27
C LEU A 33 -3.63 4.23 2.22
N LEU A 34 -4.57 3.68 1.45
CA LEU A 34 -5.31 4.42 0.43
C LEU A 34 -6.74 3.86 0.29
N PRO A 35 -7.79 4.63 0.63
CA PRO A 35 -9.18 4.18 0.53
C PRO A 35 -9.83 4.33 -0.87
N ASN A 36 -9.13 4.88 -1.86
CA ASN A 36 -9.76 5.42 -3.07
C ASN A 36 -9.94 4.45 -4.27
N ASN A 37 -10.52 3.27 -4.05
CA ASN A 37 -10.85 2.30 -5.12
C ASN A 37 -9.62 1.91 -5.97
N GLY A 38 -8.51 1.58 -5.32
CA GLY A 38 -7.25 1.20 -5.96
C GLY A 38 -6.51 0.12 -5.18
N GLY A 39 -5.64 -0.63 -5.83
CA GLY A 39 -4.98 -1.76 -5.19
C GLY A 39 -3.87 -2.40 -6.02
N HIS A 40 -3.42 -3.58 -5.57
CA HIS A 40 -2.28 -4.31 -6.11
C HIS A 40 -1.03 -3.41 -6.17
N GLY A 41 -0.69 -2.84 -5.01
CA GLY A 41 0.41 -1.90 -4.92
C GLY A 41 1.77 -2.58 -4.83
N MET A 42 2.80 -1.89 -5.32
CA MET A 42 4.21 -2.19 -5.07
C MET A 42 4.92 -0.92 -4.59
N ILE A 43 6.02 -1.10 -3.87
CA ILE A 43 6.84 0.02 -3.38
C ILE A 43 8.22 -0.05 -4.01
N PHE A 44 8.73 1.08 -4.47
CA PHE A 44 10.08 1.21 -4.98
C PHE A 44 10.72 2.54 -4.56
N ARG A 45 12.04 2.65 -4.72
CA ARG A 45 12.75 3.93 -4.59
C ARG A 45 12.93 4.53 -5.98
N SER A 46 12.51 5.78 -6.16
CA SER A 46 12.77 6.51 -7.41
C SER A 46 14.27 6.77 -7.59
N PHE A 47 14.67 7.21 -8.78
CA PHE A 47 16.06 7.62 -9.03
C PHE A 47 16.54 8.76 -8.11
N ALA A 48 15.61 9.55 -7.56
CA ALA A 48 15.90 10.60 -6.57
C ALA A 48 15.87 10.08 -5.11
N GLY A 49 15.75 8.77 -4.89
CA GLY A 49 15.76 8.14 -3.57
C GLY A 49 14.44 8.17 -2.81
N LYS A 50 13.39 8.81 -3.35
CA LYS A 50 12.07 8.89 -2.71
C LYS A 50 11.37 7.53 -2.70
N LEU A 51 10.71 7.19 -1.60
CA LEU A 51 9.87 5.99 -1.51
C LEU A 51 8.55 6.26 -2.24
N ILE A 52 8.19 5.40 -3.18
CA ILE A 52 7.02 5.57 -4.04
C ILE A 52 6.14 4.32 -3.96
N LEU A 53 4.85 4.53 -3.71
CA LEU A 53 3.80 3.54 -3.94
C LEU A 53 3.33 3.64 -5.38
N THR A 54 3.38 2.54 -6.13
CA THR A 54 2.67 2.39 -7.40
C THR A 54 1.49 1.45 -7.20
N LEU A 55 0.34 1.78 -7.75
CA LEU A 55 -0.85 0.92 -7.74
C LEU A 55 -1.75 1.25 -8.93
N HIS A 56 -2.73 0.41 -9.18
CA HIS A 56 -3.74 0.71 -10.18
C HIS A 56 -4.95 1.42 -9.54
N GLN A 57 -5.45 2.47 -10.21
CA GLN A 57 -6.65 3.17 -9.78
C GLN A 57 -7.30 3.95 -10.95
N PRO A 58 -8.65 4.01 -11.00
CA PRO A 58 -9.58 3.21 -10.20
C PRO A 58 -9.51 1.72 -10.57
N ASN A 59 -10.02 0.84 -9.74
CA ASN A 59 -10.19 -0.58 -10.04
C ASN A 59 -11.42 -0.79 -10.94
N SER A 60 -11.41 -0.17 -12.12
CA SER A 60 -12.40 -0.35 -13.18
C SER A 60 -11.71 -0.59 -14.51
N ARG A 61 -12.21 -1.55 -15.28
CA ARG A 61 -11.53 -2.08 -16.47
C ARG A 61 -11.10 -1.02 -17.49
N GLU A 62 -11.93 -0.01 -17.71
CA GLU A 62 -11.71 1.01 -18.74
C GLU A 62 -10.84 2.19 -18.25
N LEU A 63 -10.92 2.52 -16.96
CA LEU A 63 -10.27 3.71 -16.40
C LEU A 63 -9.01 3.39 -15.59
N GLN A 64 -8.70 2.12 -15.35
CA GLN A 64 -7.52 1.70 -14.59
C GLN A 64 -6.25 2.33 -15.17
N ARG A 65 -5.52 3.10 -14.35
CA ARG A 65 -4.21 3.66 -14.68
C ARG A 65 -3.26 3.45 -13.51
N ALA A 66 -1.96 3.40 -13.80
CA ALA A 66 -0.94 3.44 -12.76
C ALA A 66 -0.98 4.82 -12.09
N GLN A 67 -1.08 4.82 -10.77
CA GLN A 67 -0.91 6.00 -9.93
C GLN A 67 0.35 5.87 -9.11
N PHE A 68 1.00 6.99 -8.85
CA PHE A 68 2.24 7.06 -8.09
C PHE A 68 2.07 8.05 -6.94
N TYR A 69 2.28 7.56 -5.73
CA TYR A 69 2.24 8.38 -4.52
C TYR A 69 3.58 8.33 -3.81
N THR A 70 4.03 9.46 -3.27
CA THR A 70 5.16 9.44 -2.36
C THR A 70 4.71 8.82 -1.04
N LEU A 71 5.59 8.02 -0.44
CA LEU A 71 5.37 7.46 0.89
C LEU A 71 6.41 8.00 1.86
N GLU A 72 6.01 8.10 3.12
CA GLU A 72 6.89 8.20 4.26
C GLU A 72 6.93 6.86 5.01
N ASP A 73 8.14 6.40 5.33
CA ASP A 73 8.38 5.25 6.21
C ASP A 73 8.67 5.78 7.61
N THR A 74 7.78 5.52 8.55
CA THR A 74 7.88 5.99 9.94
C THR A 74 8.72 5.06 10.81
N GLY A 75 9.27 3.99 10.24
CA GLY A 75 9.93 2.88 10.95
C GLY A 75 8.95 1.84 11.52
N TYR A 76 7.67 2.19 11.65
CA TYR A 76 6.61 1.29 12.16
C TYR A 76 5.52 1.02 11.13
N THR A 77 5.20 2.01 10.29
CA THR A 77 4.18 1.93 9.25
C THR A 77 4.55 2.81 8.05
N LEU A 78 3.70 2.79 7.04
CA LEU A 78 3.78 3.67 5.87
C LEU A 78 2.62 4.65 5.91
N ILE A 79 2.89 5.91 5.56
CA ILE A 79 1.87 6.94 5.37
C ILE A 79 2.08 7.64 4.02
N LEU A 80 0.99 8.19 3.46
CA LEU A 80 0.99 9.01 2.25
C LEU A 80 1.29 10.48 2.57
#